data_AF-A0A947TRA3-F1
#
_entry.id   AF-A0A947TRA3-F1
#
_cell.length_a   1.000
_cell.length_b   1.000
_cell.length_c   1.000
_cell.angle_alpha   90.00
_cell.angle_beta   90.00
_cell.angle_gamma   90.00
#
_symmetry.space_group_name_H-M   'P 1'
#
loop_
_entity.id
_entity.type
_entity.pdbx_description
1 polymer ?
#
loop_
_entity_poly.entity_id
_entity_poly.type
_entity_poly.pdbx_seq_one_letter_code
_entity_poly.pdbx_strand_id
1 'polypeptide(L)'
;MKRTLLSTLVAGVLAAGSMGSASALTLYYTAGGGFVEGSDSASFPAPTPYSGYRSSLDARNAVLDDGDDVWSTFNWGTGIAGTGDSGAVINQINDDFPPFDISGPFQNHPGVGADLTGSVDYGGPAVDFGYVVHHNETIAGTGFGPDPITVSYNLRLYDDAARTNQVGTWHGDFHLFFTETLNAAPCPGPNPIGTICDDAFTYALVSQEYSGNPLYQPIVTGFYNAPAPGGEFAETFYSGEGLEHTPGYVRFSVPEPAGIALIGVGLLGLGVARRRKQLLKA
;
A
#
# COMPACT_ATOMS: atom_id res chain seq x y z
N MET A 1 -64.90 -21.17 30.61
CA MET A 1 -63.97 -21.61 29.54
C MET A 1 -63.29 -20.38 28.97
N LYS A 2 -62.01 -20.18 29.31
CA LYS A 2 -61.17 -19.03 28.95
C LYS A 2 -59.83 -19.58 28.46
N ARG A 3 -59.49 -19.43 27.18
CA ARG A 3 -58.10 -19.52 26.66
C ARG A 3 -58.01 -18.77 25.33
N THR A 4 -57.96 -17.45 25.42
CA THR A 4 -57.62 -16.58 24.29
C THR A 4 -56.79 -15.44 24.87
N LEU A 5 -55.79 -14.98 24.13
CA LEU A 5 -54.79 -13.93 24.46
C LEU A 5 -53.54 -14.43 25.17
N LEU A 6 -52.57 -14.97 24.42
CA LEU A 6 -51.14 -14.84 24.76
C LEU A 6 -50.28 -15.25 23.55
N SER A 7 -50.25 -14.47 22.46
CA SER A 7 -49.34 -14.81 21.33
C SER A 7 -48.80 -13.62 20.53
N THR A 8 -49.21 -12.38 20.79
CA THR A 8 -48.95 -11.26 19.87
C THR A 8 -47.92 -10.24 20.36
N LEU A 9 -47.15 -10.51 21.42
CA LEU A 9 -46.27 -9.49 22.01
C LEU A 9 -44.75 -9.76 21.91
N VAL A 10 -44.32 -10.92 21.40
CA VAL A 10 -42.88 -11.26 21.35
C VAL A 10 -42.20 -10.91 20.00
N ALA A 11 -42.97 -10.60 18.96
CA ALA A 11 -42.42 -10.30 17.63
C ALA A 11 -42.07 -8.82 17.39
N GLY A 12 -42.52 -7.90 18.25
CA GLY A 12 -42.30 -6.45 18.08
C GLY A 12 -40.98 -5.93 18.65
N VAL A 13 -40.42 -6.60 19.67
CA VAL A 13 -39.20 -6.13 20.35
C VAL A 13 -37.91 -6.66 19.69
N LEU A 14 -37.98 -7.74 18.92
CA LEU A 14 -36.82 -8.29 18.19
C LEU A 14 -36.52 -7.58 16.85
N ALA A 15 -37.41 -6.70 16.37
CA ALA A 15 -37.21 -5.97 15.11
C ALA A 15 -36.59 -4.57 15.29
N ALA A 16 -36.51 -4.06 16.54
CA ALA A 16 -35.96 -2.73 16.82
C ALA A 16 -34.48 -2.74 17.22
N GLY A 17 -33.83 -3.91 17.26
CA GLY A 17 -32.44 -4.06 17.72
C GLY A 17 -31.38 -4.33 16.64
N SER A 18 -31.75 -4.50 15.37
CA SER A 18 -30.80 -4.96 14.33
C SER A 18 -30.46 -3.94 13.25
N MET A 19 -30.77 -2.66 13.48
CA MET A 19 -30.31 -1.54 12.63
C MET A 19 -29.37 -0.61 13.38
N GLY A 20 -28.69 -1.10 14.42
CA GLY A 20 -27.43 -0.47 14.78
C GLY A 20 -26.55 -0.64 13.56
N SER A 21 -26.24 0.45 12.87
CA SER A 21 -25.10 0.51 11.95
C SER A 21 -24.00 -0.27 12.64
N ALA A 22 -23.52 -1.37 12.07
CA ALA A 22 -22.30 -1.99 12.57
C ALA A 22 -21.31 -0.82 12.59
N SER A 23 -21.01 -0.31 13.80
CA SER A 23 -20.11 0.82 13.93
C SER A 23 -18.83 0.33 13.31
N ALA A 24 -18.44 0.92 12.18
CA ALA A 24 -17.23 0.54 11.48
C ALA A 24 -16.12 0.49 12.53
N LEU A 25 -15.54 -0.69 12.72
CA LEU A 25 -14.45 -0.85 13.66
C LEU A 25 -13.27 -0.11 13.04
N THR A 26 -12.89 1.03 13.61
CA THR A 26 -11.69 1.74 13.16
C THR A 26 -10.47 1.07 13.77
N LEU A 27 -9.57 0.61 12.92
CA LEU A 27 -8.23 0.18 13.30
C LEU A 27 -7.25 1.32 13.06
N TYR A 28 -6.19 1.37 13.84
CA TYR A 28 -5.09 2.30 13.65
C TYR A 28 -3.90 1.53 13.09
N TYR A 29 -3.08 2.16 12.27
CA TYR A 29 -1.95 1.49 11.66
C TYR A 29 -0.66 2.29 11.72
N THR A 30 0.43 1.53 11.66
CA THR A 30 1.78 2.02 11.44
C THR A 30 2.39 1.15 10.33
N ALA A 31 2.90 1.75 9.27
CA ALA A 31 3.45 1.07 8.11
C ALA A 31 4.81 1.66 7.73
N GLY A 32 5.72 0.81 7.25
CA GLY A 32 7.05 1.20 6.82
C GLY A 32 7.62 0.19 5.83
N GLY A 33 8.74 0.53 5.21
CA GLY A 33 9.39 -0.32 4.21
C GLY A 33 10.49 0.41 3.46
N GLY A 34 11.11 -0.28 2.50
CA GLY A 34 12.15 0.27 1.63
C GLY A 34 12.78 -0.79 0.73
N PHE A 35 13.73 -0.38 -0.09
CA PHE A 35 14.50 -1.24 -0.99
C PHE A 35 15.47 -2.12 -0.21
N VAL A 36 15.56 -3.39 -0.55
CA VAL A 36 16.54 -4.32 0.03
C VAL A 36 17.87 -4.16 -0.71
N GLU A 37 18.95 -3.86 0.00
CA GLU A 37 20.28 -3.66 -0.59
C GLU A 37 20.74 -4.88 -1.39
N GLY A 38 21.29 -4.64 -2.59
CA GLY A 38 21.82 -5.69 -3.46
C GLY A 38 20.76 -6.62 -4.06
N SER A 39 19.47 -6.28 -3.95
CA SER A 39 18.38 -7.02 -4.59
C SER A 39 18.10 -6.56 -6.02
N ASP A 40 18.79 -5.52 -6.49
CA ASP A 40 18.72 -5.04 -7.86
C ASP A 40 19.30 -6.06 -8.84
N SER A 41 18.67 -6.16 -10.00
CA SER A 41 19.20 -6.97 -11.09
C SER A 41 20.52 -6.40 -11.65
N ALA A 42 21.37 -7.25 -12.22
CA ALA A 42 22.63 -6.81 -12.81
C ALA A 42 22.49 -5.93 -14.08
N SER A 43 21.27 -5.73 -14.59
CA SER A 43 20.98 -4.90 -15.76
C SER A 43 20.78 -3.42 -15.45
N PHE A 44 20.64 -3.04 -14.17
CA PHE A 44 20.64 -1.63 -13.79
C PHE A 44 21.99 -0.98 -14.17
N PRO A 45 22.00 0.21 -14.80
CA PRO A 45 23.22 0.93 -15.10
C PRO A 45 23.97 1.30 -13.82
N ALA A 46 25.17 0.76 -13.65
CA ALA A 46 25.99 1.03 -12.48
C ALA A 46 26.55 2.47 -12.45
N PRO A 47 26.77 3.06 -11.25
CA PRO A 47 26.50 2.46 -9.94
C PRO A 47 25.02 2.41 -9.56
N THR A 48 24.66 1.42 -8.75
CA THR A 48 23.35 1.31 -8.08
C THR A 48 23.47 1.59 -6.58
N PRO A 49 23.70 2.85 -6.17
CA PRO A 49 23.85 3.15 -4.75
C PRO A 49 22.50 3.06 -4.03
N TYR A 50 22.52 2.40 -2.88
CA TYR A 50 21.45 2.42 -1.89
C TYR A 50 21.78 3.46 -0.83
N SER A 51 20.79 4.26 -0.43
CA SER A 51 20.99 5.29 0.59
C SER A 51 19.70 5.64 1.33
N GLY A 52 19.84 6.48 2.36
CA GLY A 52 18.71 6.97 3.15
C GLY A 52 18.46 6.15 4.43
N TYR A 53 17.19 5.95 4.78
CA TYR A 53 16.78 5.47 6.11
C TYR A 53 16.41 4.00 6.11
N ARG A 54 16.82 3.32 7.19
CA ARG A 54 16.28 2.02 7.56
C ARG A 54 14.97 2.22 8.29
N SER A 55 13.89 1.59 7.80
CA SER A 55 12.61 1.63 8.50
C SER A 55 12.76 0.99 9.89
N SER A 56 12.38 1.72 10.94
CA SER A 56 12.45 1.25 12.32
C SER A 56 11.47 0.10 12.62
N LEU A 57 10.51 -0.12 11.73
CA LEU A 57 9.48 -1.15 11.88
C LEU A 57 9.86 -2.51 11.31
N ASP A 58 10.87 -2.60 10.46
CA ASP A 58 11.28 -3.88 9.92
C ASP A 58 11.84 -4.75 11.05
N ALA A 59 11.20 -5.88 11.30
CA ALA A 59 11.66 -6.84 12.31
C ALA A 59 13.04 -7.43 11.93
N ARG A 60 13.40 -7.43 10.64
CA ARG A 60 14.75 -7.79 10.17
C ARG A 60 15.82 -6.81 10.66
N ASN A 61 15.49 -5.53 10.84
CA ASN A 61 16.42 -4.52 11.36
C ASN A 61 16.75 -4.67 12.86
N ALA A 62 16.01 -5.49 13.62
CA ALA A 62 16.32 -5.72 15.04
C ALA A 62 17.54 -6.64 15.25
N VAL A 63 17.94 -7.37 14.21
CA VAL A 63 19.13 -8.23 14.19
C VAL A 63 20.11 -7.59 13.22
N LEU A 64 21.09 -6.84 13.74
CA LEU A 64 22.16 -6.19 12.97
C LEU A 64 23.11 -7.17 12.23
N ASP A 65 22.70 -8.42 12.03
CA ASP A 65 23.58 -9.53 11.63
C ASP A 65 23.11 -10.32 10.38
N ASP A 66 21.90 -10.07 9.85
CA ASP A 66 21.48 -10.65 8.56
C ASP A 66 21.48 -9.52 7.53
N GLY A 67 22.38 -9.59 6.55
CA GLY A 67 22.76 -8.51 5.61
C GLY A 67 21.69 -8.01 4.62
N ASP A 68 20.43 -7.95 5.03
CA ASP A 68 19.32 -7.38 4.27
C ASP A 68 18.99 -5.98 4.83
N ASP A 69 19.86 -5.02 4.55
CA ASP A 69 19.65 -3.64 4.95
C ASP A 69 18.59 -2.99 4.04
N VAL A 70 17.56 -2.40 4.65
CA VAL A 70 16.47 -1.73 3.94
C VAL A 70 16.75 -0.24 3.81
N TRP A 71 16.62 0.31 2.61
CA TRP A 71 16.96 1.69 2.28
C TRP A 71 15.78 2.44 1.67
N SER A 72 15.62 3.71 2.00
CA SER A 72 14.53 4.54 1.45
C SER A 72 14.78 5.00 0.01
N THR A 73 16.03 4.97 -0.45
CA THR A 73 16.43 5.52 -1.75
C THR A 73 17.28 4.51 -2.53
N PHE A 74 16.97 4.38 -3.81
CA PHE A 74 17.68 3.54 -4.77
C PHE A 74 17.90 4.36 -6.06
N ASN A 75 19.14 4.51 -6.50
CA ASN A 75 19.47 5.26 -7.71
C ASN A 75 20.19 4.37 -8.72
N TRP A 76 20.15 4.78 -9.98
CA TRP A 76 20.89 4.14 -11.08
C TRP A 76 21.29 5.19 -12.13
N GLY A 77 22.32 4.88 -12.91
CA GLY A 77 22.90 5.82 -13.87
C GLY A 77 24.36 6.16 -13.57
N THR A 78 24.95 7.02 -14.39
CA THR A 78 26.39 7.35 -14.35
C THR A 78 26.67 8.83 -14.07
N GLY A 79 25.65 9.58 -13.65
CA GLY A 79 25.65 10.99 -13.32
C GLY A 79 26.49 11.34 -12.08
N ILE A 80 27.81 11.13 -12.17
CA ILE A 80 28.74 11.74 -11.23
C ILE A 80 28.61 13.27 -11.37
N ALA A 81 27.83 13.91 -10.49
CA ALA A 81 27.60 15.36 -10.32
C ALA A 81 26.29 15.95 -10.93
N GLY A 82 25.14 15.31 -10.73
CA GLY A 82 23.86 16.04 -10.68
C GLY A 82 23.02 16.08 -11.96
N THR A 83 23.43 15.42 -13.04
CA THR A 83 22.60 15.20 -14.24
C THR A 83 22.83 13.80 -14.78
N GLY A 84 21.75 13.09 -15.12
CA GLY A 84 21.82 11.78 -15.77
C GLY A 84 21.82 10.56 -14.86
N ASP A 85 21.25 10.73 -13.66
CA ASP A 85 20.91 9.63 -12.73
C ASP A 85 19.40 9.65 -12.47
N SER A 86 18.76 8.52 -12.68
CA SER A 86 17.38 8.28 -12.28
C SER A 86 17.37 7.61 -10.90
N GLY A 87 16.27 7.76 -10.18
CA GLY A 87 16.19 7.21 -8.83
C GLY A 87 14.76 7.09 -8.33
N ALA A 88 14.57 6.19 -7.36
CA ALA A 88 13.31 5.99 -6.70
C ALA A 88 13.46 6.12 -5.19
N VAL A 89 12.41 6.65 -4.57
CA VAL A 89 12.33 6.88 -3.13
C VAL A 89 11.04 6.29 -2.58
N ILE A 90 11.11 5.63 -1.44
CA ILE A 90 9.96 5.09 -0.71
C ILE A 90 9.67 5.93 0.53
N ASN A 91 8.41 6.35 0.71
CA ASN A 91 7.85 6.94 1.93
C ASN A 91 8.59 8.18 2.49
N GLN A 92 9.16 9.04 1.63
CA GLN A 92 9.79 10.28 2.08
C GLN A 92 8.76 11.43 2.19
N ILE A 93 8.25 11.68 3.41
CA ILE A 93 7.02 12.47 3.70
C ILE A 93 7.16 14.00 3.67
N ASN A 94 8.30 14.58 3.32
CA ASN A 94 8.51 16.01 3.60
C ASN A 94 8.40 16.89 2.35
N ASP A 95 7.28 17.63 2.26
CA ASP A 95 7.00 18.69 1.28
C ASP A 95 8.01 19.88 1.33
N ASP A 96 8.80 19.97 2.40
CA ASP A 96 9.82 21.01 2.62
C ASP A 96 11.25 20.61 2.20
N PHE A 97 11.45 19.42 1.63
CA PHE A 97 12.77 19.12 1.05
C PHE A 97 12.93 19.87 -0.28
N PRO A 98 14.07 20.56 -0.49
CA PRO A 98 14.41 21.02 -1.83
C PRO A 98 14.40 19.82 -2.78
N PRO A 99 14.16 20.03 -4.09
CA PRO A 99 14.24 18.98 -5.09
C PRO A 99 15.52 18.19 -4.83
N PHE A 100 15.36 16.88 -4.72
CA PHE A 100 16.41 15.86 -4.60
C PHE A 100 17.78 16.42 -5.03
N ASP A 101 18.62 16.87 -4.08
CA ASP A 101 19.88 17.55 -4.42
C ASP A 101 20.94 16.51 -4.80
N ILE A 102 20.86 16.00 -6.03
CA ILE A 102 21.86 15.10 -6.64
C ILE A 102 23.17 15.86 -6.94
N SER A 103 23.19 17.20 -6.82
CA SER A 103 24.34 18.02 -7.23
C SER A 103 25.54 17.94 -6.28
N GLY A 104 25.40 17.29 -5.11
CA GLY A 104 26.48 17.00 -4.18
C GLY A 104 26.87 15.51 -4.11
N PRO A 105 28.10 15.16 -3.67
CA PRO A 105 28.38 13.79 -3.25
C PRO A 105 27.39 13.45 -2.13
N PHE A 106 26.45 12.53 -2.37
CA PHE A 106 25.33 12.15 -1.49
C PHE A 106 25.77 12.01 -0.02
N GLN A 107 25.69 13.11 0.73
CA GLN A 107 26.04 13.15 2.14
C GLN A 107 24.76 13.10 2.94
N ASN A 108 24.47 11.93 3.52
CA ASN A 108 23.63 11.73 4.71
C ASN A 108 22.57 12.82 4.93
N HIS A 109 21.52 12.87 4.10
CA HIS A 109 20.43 13.81 4.34
C HIS A 109 19.63 13.35 5.57
N PRO A 110 19.56 14.12 6.67
CA PRO A 110 18.95 13.76 7.97
C PRO A 110 17.40 13.72 7.96
N GLY A 111 16.75 13.40 6.84
CA GLY A 111 15.29 13.28 6.73
C GLY A 111 14.74 11.95 7.22
N VAL A 112 14.42 11.83 8.51
CA VAL A 112 13.79 10.65 9.14
C VAL A 112 12.77 9.98 8.19
N GLY A 113 13.07 8.76 7.74
CA GLY A 113 12.09 7.89 7.11
C GLY A 113 10.94 7.70 8.09
N ALA A 114 9.84 8.42 7.86
CA ALA A 114 8.74 8.45 8.78
C ALA A 114 7.83 7.27 8.47
N ASP A 115 7.63 6.42 9.46
CA ASP A 115 6.60 5.41 9.37
C ASP A 115 5.26 6.08 9.05
N LEU A 116 4.57 5.58 8.03
CA LEU A 116 3.24 6.04 7.67
C LEU A 116 2.26 5.59 8.73
N THR A 117 1.48 6.53 9.24
CA THR A 117 0.53 6.20 10.31
C THR A 117 -0.82 6.81 10.04
N GLY A 118 -1.87 6.07 10.40
CA GLY A 118 -3.24 6.49 10.11
C GLY A 118 -4.26 5.59 10.76
N SER A 119 -5.47 5.63 10.22
CA SER A 119 -6.59 4.77 10.59
C SER A 119 -7.23 4.17 9.35
N VAL A 120 -7.75 2.95 9.49
CA VAL A 120 -8.51 2.24 8.46
C VAL A 120 -9.78 1.71 9.09
N ASP A 121 -10.91 2.01 8.44
CA ASP A 121 -12.19 1.46 8.86
C ASP A 121 -12.33 0.03 8.33
N TYR A 122 -12.80 -0.85 9.19
CA TYR A 122 -13.11 -2.22 8.83
C TYR A 122 -14.27 -2.27 7.83
N GLY A 123 -14.06 -2.90 6.67
CA GLY A 123 -14.97 -2.82 5.52
C GLY A 123 -14.95 -1.48 4.78
N GLY A 124 -14.11 -0.55 5.21
CA GLY A 124 -13.98 0.79 4.64
C GLY A 124 -13.17 0.81 3.33
N PRO A 125 -13.02 2.00 2.74
CA PRO A 125 -12.15 2.19 1.57
C PRO A 125 -10.69 1.88 1.91
N ALA A 126 -9.92 1.53 0.88
CA ALA A 126 -8.48 1.32 1.03
C ALA A 126 -7.77 2.64 1.39
N VAL A 127 -6.73 2.55 2.21
CA VAL A 127 -5.89 3.67 2.64
C VAL A 127 -4.46 3.48 2.16
N ASP A 128 -3.73 4.57 1.97
CA ASP A 128 -2.32 4.53 1.59
C ASP A 128 -1.48 3.99 2.75
N PHE A 129 -0.59 3.03 2.49
CA PHE A 129 0.42 2.57 3.47
C PHE A 129 1.84 2.64 2.93
N GLY A 130 1.99 3.00 1.66
CA GLY A 130 3.28 3.30 1.07
C GLY A 130 3.11 4.10 -0.21
N TYR A 131 4.17 4.75 -0.65
CA TYR A 131 4.27 5.27 -2.01
C TYR A 131 5.73 5.24 -2.46
N VAL A 132 5.90 5.13 -3.77
CA VAL A 132 7.18 5.32 -4.44
C VAL A 132 7.14 6.63 -5.20
N VAL A 133 8.17 7.45 -5.06
CA VAL A 133 8.39 8.63 -5.91
C VAL A 133 9.52 8.30 -6.86
N HIS A 134 9.24 8.43 -8.16
CA HIS A 134 10.27 8.30 -9.17
C HIS A 134 10.78 9.68 -9.59
N HIS A 135 12.10 9.79 -9.62
CA HIS A 135 12.85 10.88 -10.22
C HIS A 135 13.41 10.38 -11.55
N ASN A 136 12.70 10.74 -12.63
CA ASN A 136 13.01 10.31 -13.99
C ASN A 136 13.91 11.36 -14.65
N GLU A 137 15.19 11.06 -14.80
CA GLU A 137 16.17 11.90 -15.49
C GLU A 137 16.70 11.22 -16.75
N THR A 138 17.21 12.03 -17.68
CA THR A 138 17.82 11.49 -18.90
C THR A 138 19.10 10.72 -18.58
N ILE A 139 19.05 9.39 -18.44
CA ILE A 139 20.27 8.58 -18.30
C ILE A 139 20.99 8.39 -19.65
N ALA A 140 22.32 8.39 -19.61
CA ALA A 140 23.14 8.07 -20.78
C ALA A 140 23.18 6.55 -21.00
N GLY A 141 22.38 6.00 -21.91
CA GLY A 141 22.40 4.56 -22.18
C GLY A 141 21.29 4.04 -23.07
N THR A 142 21.24 2.72 -23.22
CA THR A 142 20.03 2.03 -23.71
C THR A 142 19.08 1.86 -22.53
N GLY A 143 17.78 2.13 -22.74
CA GLY A 143 16.76 1.75 -21.75
C GLY A 143 16.89 0.29 -21.31
N PHE A 144 16.41 -0.01 -20.11
CA PHE A 144 16.51 -1.33 -19.49
C PHE A 144 15.17 -1.75 -18.87
N GLY A 145 15.10 -3.01 -18.43
CA GLY A 145 13.92 -3.57 -17.80
C GLY A 145 12.99 -4.39 -18.70
N PRO A 146 11.89 -4.96 -18.13
CA PRO A 146 11.46 -4.81 -16.74
C PRO A 146 12.37 -5.59 -15.78
N ASP A 147 13.03 -4.86 -14.87
CA ASP A 147 14.03 -5.41 -13.97
C ASP A 147 13.58 -5.28 -12.51
N PRO A 148 13.59 -6.37 -11.73
CA PRO A 148 13.11 -6.35 -10.36
C PRO A 148 14.13 -5.73 -9.41
N ILE A 149 13.61 -5.07 -8.38
CA ILE A 149 14.26 -4.83 -7.09
C ILE A 149 13.29 -5.27 -5.99
N THR A 150 13.82 -5.79 -4.89
CA THR A 150 12.99 -6.19 -3.75
C THR A 150 12.69 -4.99 -2.85
N VAL A 151 11.42 -4.86 -2.48
CA VAL A 151 10.95 -3.93 -1.46
C VAL A 151 10.38 -4.72 -0.29
N SER A 152 10.99 -4.52 0.89
CA SER A 152 10.50 -5.02 2.17
C SER A 152 9.45 -4.06 2.72
N TYR A 153 8.38 -4.59 3.31
CA TYR A 153 7.42 -3.77 4.06
C TYR A 153 7.03 -4.41 5.40
N ASN A 154 6.61 -3.56 6.34
CA ASN A 154 6.01 -3.92 7.62
C ASN A 154 4.76 -3.09 7.86
N LEU A 155 3.68 -3.73 8.30
CA LEU A 155 2.40 -3.13 8.66
C LEU A 155 1.96 -3.67 10.02
N ARG A 156 1.68 -2.78 10.96
CA ARG A 156 1.14 -3.10 12.28
C ARG A 156 -0.25 -2.49 12.40
N LEU A 157 -1.21 -3.26 12.87
CA LEU A 157 -2.57 -2.80 13.16
C LEU A 157 -2.82 -2.79 14.66
N TYR A 158 -3.60 -1.82 15.11
CA TYR A 158 -3.94 -1.57 16.51
C TYR A 158 -5.45 -1.34 16.64
N ASP A 159 -6.03 -1.77 17.77
CA ASP A 159 -7.45 -1.50 18.09
C ASP A 159 -7.69 -0.15 18.79
N ASP A 160 -6.63 0.59 19.09
CA ASP A 160 -6.67 1.84 19.84
C ASP A 160 -5.87 2.96 19.16
N ALA A 161 -6.34 4.19 19.31
CA ALA A 161 -5.72 5.38 18.70
C ALA A 161 -4.31 5.67 19.22
N ALA A 162 -4.01 5.24 20.46
CA ALA A 162 -2.69 5.40 21.06
C ALA A 162 -1.70 4.32 20.59
N ARG A 163 -2.16 3.34 19.78
CA ARG A 163 -1.36 2.27 19.19
C ARG A 163 -0.60 1.45 20.24
N THR A 164 -1.28 1.14 21.33
CA THR A 164 -0.74 0.35 22.44
C THR A 164 -1.20 -1.11 22.41
N ASN A 165 -2.35 -1.39 21.80
CA ASN A 165 -2.96 -2.70 21.67
C ASN A 165 -2.84 -3.21 20.23
N GLN A 166 -1.71 -3.82 19.91
CA GLN A 166 -1.48 -4.39 18.59
C GLN A 166 -2.36 -5.63 18.35
N VAL A 167 -3.12 -5.65 17.26
CA VAL A 167 -3.98 -6.77 16.86
C VAL A 167 -3.37 -7.66 15.77
N GLY A 168 -2.34 -7.17 15.09
CA GLY A 168 -1.55 -7.96 14.16
C GLY A 168 -0.37 -7.23 13.56
N THR A 169 0.55 -8.00 13.00
CA THR A 169 1.68 -7.56 12.20
C THR A 169 1.70 -8.35 10.90
N TRP A 170 1.96 -7.63 9.82
CA TRP A 170 2.18 -8.15 8.49
C TRP A 170 3.53 -7.66 8.02
N HIS A 171 4.32 -8.57 7.47
CA HIS A 171 5.55 -8.22 6.79
C HIS A 171 5.64 -9.07 5.53
N GLY A 172 6.41 -8.60 4.57
CA GLY A 172 6.56 -9.29 3.32
C GLY A 172 7.44 -8.53 2.36
N ASP A 173 7.61 -9.16 1.21
CA ASP A 173 8.41 -8.65 0.12
C ASP A 173 7.54 -8.54 -1.13
N PHE A 174 7.73 -7.48 -1.89
CA PHE A 174 7.29 -7.43 -3.28
C PHE A 174 8.46 -7.06 -4.18
N HIS A 175 8.41 -7.53 -5.41
CA HIS A 175 9.27 -7.01 -6.46
C HIS A 175 8.62 -5.77 -7.03
N LEU A 176 9.39 -4.70 -7.11
CA LEU A 176 9.10 -3.55 -7.95
C LEU A 176 9.91 -3.71 -9.23
N PHE A 177 9.24 -3.79 -10.37
CA PHE A 177 9.88 -3.92 -11.68
C PHE A 177 9.98 -2.55 -12.33
N PHE A 178 11.19 -2.18 -12.71
CA PHE A 178 11.54 -0.91 -13.34
C PHE A 178 11.74 -1.13 -14.82
N THR A 179 11.09 -0.31 -15.64
CA THR A 179 11.38 -0.20 -17.06
C THR A 179 11.80 1.22 -17.33
N GLU A 180 13.10 1.44 -17.52
CA GLU A 180 13.62 2.70 -18.02
C GLU A 180 13.52 2.69 -19.55
N THR A 181 12.78 3.63 -20.10
CA THR A 181 12.66 3.80 -21.53
C THR A 181 13.89 4.50 -22.12
N LEU A 182 14.08 4.36 -23.43
CA LEU A 182 15.12 5.13 -24.10
C LEU A 182 14.61 6.58 -24.21
N ASN A 183 15.15 7.42 -23.34
CA ASN A 183 14.99 8.88 -23.34
C ASN A 183 15.39 9.49 -24.70
N ALA A 184 14.43 9.51 -25.63
CA ALA A 184 14.61 9.95 -27.00
C ALA A 184 13.74 11.18 -27.25
N ALA A 185 14.21 12.33 -26.78
CA ALA A 185 13.58 13.60 -27.04
C ALA A 185 13.36 13.84 -28.56
N PRO A 186 12.25 14.51 -28.95
CA PRO A 186 11.26 15.15 -28.09
C PRO A 186 10.18 14.18 -27.59
N CYS A 187 9.86 14.27 -26.29
CA CYS A 187 8.77 13.53 -25.67
C CYS A 187 7.46 14.28 -25.88
N PRO A 188 6.52 13.73 -26.68
CA PRO A 188 5.28 14.42 -26.99
C PRO A 188 4.41 14.53 -25.72
N GLY A 189 3.91 15.73 -25.44
CA GLY A 189 2.90 15.91 -24.40
C GLY A 189 1.53 15.34 -24.83
N PRO A 190 0.66 14.95 -23.88
CA PRO A 190 0.89 14.90 -22.44
C PRO A 190 1.76 13.69 -22.02
N ASN A 191 2.66 13.90 -21.06
CA ASN A 191 3.52 12.88 -20.45
C ASN A 191 3.34 13.01 -18.92
N PRO A 192 3.09 11.93 -18.14
CA PRO A 192 3.04 10.52 -18.54
C PRO A 192 1.66 10.03 -19.00
N ILE A 193 1.66 9.23 -20.07
CA ILE A 193 0.51 8.47 -20.61
C ILE A 193 0.90 7.06 -21.13
N GLY A 194 2.08 6.55 -20.75
CA GLY A 194 2.65 5.31 -21.26
C GLY A 194 3.33 5.46 -22.62
N THR A 195 3.98 6.59 -22.87
CA THR A 195 4.76 6.83 -24.10
C THR A 195 6.13 6.16 -24.06
N ILE A 196 6.89 6.30 -25.14
CA ILE A 196 8.28 5.81 -25.23
C ILE A 196 9.28 6.62 -24.38
N CYS A 197 8.83 7.70 -23.74
CA CYS A 197 9.63 8.51 -22.80
C CYS A 197 9.14 8.37 -21.35
N ASP A 198 8.27 7.39 -21.10
CA ASP A 198 7.67 7.22 -19.79
C ASP A 198 8.24 5.96 -19.19
N ASP A 199 8.93 6.12 -18.08
CA ASP A 199 9.40 4.99 -17.33
C ASP A 199 8.24 4.34 -16.61
N ALA A 200 8.28 3.02 -16.52
CA ALA A 200 7.16 2.23 -16.06
C ALA A 200 7.54 1.39 -14.85
N PHE A 201 6.61 1.35 -13.90
CA PHE A 201 6.72 0.61 -12.66
C PHE A 201 5.57 -0.38 -12.58
N THR A 202 5.90 -1.64 -12.35
CA THR A 202 4.91 -2.66 -12.02
C THR A 202 5.34 -3.38 -10.75
N TYR A 203 4.44 -4.08 -10.09
CA TYR A 203 4.77 -4.78 -8.85
C TYR A 203 4.26 -6.22 -8.89
N ALA A 204 4.96 -7.11 -8.18
CA ALA A 204 4.47 -8.45 -7.89
C ALA A 204 4.75 -8.80 -6.43
N LEU A 205 3.72 -9.29 -5.74
CA LEU A 205 3.88 -9.80 -4.38
C LEU A 205 4.74 -11.07 -4.41
N VAL A 206 5.81 -11.11 -3.63
CA VAL A 206 6.71 -12.26 -3.53
C VAL A 206 6.32 -13.11 -2.34
N SER A 207 6.24 -12.47 -1.17
CA SER A 207 5.95 -13.11 0.10
C SER A 207 5.05 -12.19 0.93
N GLN A 208 4.19 -12.83 1.72
CA GLN A 208 3.44 -12.14 2.76
C GLN A 208 3.34 -13.09 3.94
N GLU A 209 3.88 -12.64 5.07
CA GLU A 209 3.78 -13.31 6.34
C GLU A 209 2.84 -12.55 7.26
N TYR A 210 2.15 -13.32 8.09
CA TYR A 210 1.17 -12.79 8.99
C TYR A 210 1.32 -13.37 10.39
N SER A 211 1.32 -12.47 11.39
CA SER A 211 1.21 -12.82 12.80
C SER A 211 0.16 -11.94 13.48
N GLY A 212 -0.95 -12.53 13.95
CA GLY A 212 -2.00 -11.77 14.66
C GLY A 212 -3.37 -12.44 14.66
N ASN A 213 -4.41 -11.63 14.93
CA ASN A 213 -5.81 -12.05 14.82
C ASN A 213 -6.32 -12.10 13.36
N PRO A 214 -6.57 -13.29 12.77
CA PRO A 214 -6.89 -13.45 11.34
C PRO A 214 -8.15 -12.73 10.88
N LEU A 215 -8.97 -12.24 11.81
CA LEU A 215 -10.10 -11.37 11.52
C LEU A 215 -9.71 -10.07 10.80
N TYR A 216 -8.48 -9.59 11.00
CA TYR A 216 -8.01 -8.29 10.51
C TYR A 216 -7.02 -8.41 9.35
N GLN A 217 -7.05 -9.50 8.58
CA GLN A 217 -6.12 -9.70 7.47
C GLN A 217 -6.30 -8.60 6.40
N PRO A 218 -5.34 -7.67 6.23
CA PRO A 218 -5.37 -6.64 5.24
C PRO A 218 -5.12 -7.25 3.86
N ILE A 219 -5.74 -6.62 2.87
CA ILE A 219 -5.47 -6.89 1.46
C ILE A 219 -4.66 -5.70 0.94
N VAL A 220 -3.38 -5.95 0.68
CA VAL A 220 -2.54 -5.01 -0.06
C VAL A 220 -2.95 -5.05 -1.52
N THR A 221 -3.22 -3.88 -2.06
CA THR A 221 -3.57 -3.63 -3.46
C THR A 221 -2.43 -2.87 -4.13
N GLY A 222 -2.45 -2.81 -5.46
CA GLY A 222 -1.37 -2.23 -6.23
C GLY A 222 -1.28 -0.72 -6.24
N PHE A 223 -0.76 -0.19 -7.35
CA PHE A 223 -0.53 1.24 -7.50
C PHE A 223 -1.82 2.01 -7.71
N TYR A 224 -1.82 3.24 -7.23
CA TYR A 224 -2.83 4.26 -7.49
C TYR A 224 -2.11 5.54 -7.92
N ASN A 225 -2.76 6.31 -8.79
CA ASN A 225 -2.22 7.54 -9.39
C ASN A 225 -2.48 8.81 -8.58
N ALA A 226 -3.10 8.70 -7.40
CA ALA A 226 -3.37 9.80 -6.48
C ALA A 226 -3.49 9.27 -5.05
N PRO A 227 -3.36 10.11 -4.01
CA PRO A 227 -3.53 9.68 -2.62
C PRO A 227 -4.99 9.31 -2.29
N ALA A 228 -5.17 8.45 -1.28
CA ALA A 228 -6.47 8.04 -0.78
C ALA A 228 -7.24 9.24 -0.18
N PRO A 229 -8.58 9.29 -0.28
CA PRO A 229 -9.45 8.27 -0.89
C PRO A 229 -9.63 8.40 -2.42
N GLY A 230 -8.88 9.32 -3.08
CA GLY A 230 -8.99 9.57 -4.52
C GLY A 230 -8.26 8.53 -5.38
N GLY A 231 -8.03 8.84 -6.64
CA GLY A 231 -7.20 8.02 -7.54
C GLY A 231 -7.85 6.75 -8.06
N GLU A 232 -7.30 6.24 -9.16
CA GLU A 232 -7.69 5.00 -9.81
C GLU A 232 -6.60 3.95 -9.61
N PHE A 233 -7.02 2.70 -9.48
CA PHE A 233 -6.09 1.58 -9.48
C PHE A 233 -5.39 1.50 -10.84
N ALA A 234 -4.07 1.38 -10.81
CA ALA A 234 -3.22 1.23 -11.97
C ALA A 234 -2.30 0.03 -11.76
N GLU A 235 -2.32 -0.92 -12.70
CA GLU A 235 -1.36 -2.03 -12.69
C GLU A 235 0.07 -1.54 -12.98
N THR A 236 0.16 -0.46 -13.76
CA THR A 236 1.41 0.18 -14.14
C THR A 236 1.34 1.65 -13.76
N PHE A 237 2.36 2.09 -13.03
CA PHE A 237 2.60 3.48 -12.74
C PHE A 237 3.63 4.02 -13.76
N TYR A 238 3.33 5.15 -14.39
CA TYR A 238 4.21 5.78 -15.38
C TYR A 238 4.77 7.08 -14.84
N SER A 239 6.05 7.33 -15.09
CA SER A 239 6.75 8.55 -14.71
C SER A 239 7.40 9.17 -15.93
N GLY A 240 7.08 10.42 -16.20
CA GLY A 240 7.58 11.11 -17.38
C GLY A 240 8.98 11.65 -17.22
N GLU A 241 9.77 11.55 -18.29
CA GLU A 241 11.12 12.13 -18.36
C GLU A 241 11.14 13.62 -17.98
N GLY A 242 12.03 14.00 -17.06
CA GLY A 242 12.23 15.38 -16.59
C GLY A 242 11.10 15.93 -15.72
N LEU A 243 10.14 15.09 -15.31
CA LEU A 243 9.17 15.47 -14.28
C LEU A 243 9.78 15.21 -12.91
N GLU A 244 9.91 16.27 -12.11
CA GLU A 244 10.71 16.19 -10.89
C GLU A 244 10.19 15.14 -9.90
N HIS A 245 8.89 14.84 -9.85
CA HIS A 245 8.35 13.85 -8.91
C HIS A 245 7.04 13.26 -9.44
N THR A 246 7.01 11.98 -9.77
CA THR A 246 5.75 11.27 -10.03
C THR A 246 5.54 10.22 -8.93
N PRO A 247 4.46 10.30 -8.12
CA PRO A 247 4.19 9.33 -7.06
C PRO A 247 3.28 8.18 -7.50
N GLY A 248 3.67 6.95 -7.18
CA GLY A 248 2.83 5.75 -7.22
C GLY A 248 2.45 5.31 -5.81
N TYR A 249 1.16 5.34 -5.48
CA TYR A 249 0.67 5.02 -4.13
C TYR A 249 0.29 3.55 -4.00
N VAL A 250 0.67 2.90 -2.91
CA VAL A 250 0.27 1.52 -2.60
C VAL A 250 -0.73 1.56 -1.44
N ARG A 251 -1.85 0.84 -1.61
CA ARG A 251 -2.95 0.86 -0.64
C ARG A 251 -3.23 -0.49 -0.04
N PHE A 252 -3.80 -0.48 1.16
CA PHE A 252 -4.39 -1.67 1.74
C PHE A 252 -5.80 -1.38 2.25
N SER A 253 -6.62 -2.42 2.36
CA SER A 253 -7.92 -2.38 3.01
C SER A 253 -8.06 -3.54 3.98
N VAL A 254 -8.92 -3.40 4.97
CA VAL A 254 -9.26 -4.50 5.89
C VAL A 254 -10.70 -4.92 5.60
N PRO A 255 -10.92 -6.08 4.95
CA PRO A 255 -12.25 -6.53 4.55
C PRO A 255 -13.13 -6.86 5.75
N GLU A 256 -14.44 -6.70 5.60
CA GLU A 256 -15.39 -7.22 6.59
C GLU A 256 -15.27 -8.75 6.72
N PRO A 257 -15.49 -9.32 7.91
CA PRO A 257 -15.40 -10.73 8.08
C PRO A 257 -16.63 -11.37 7.46
N ALA A 258 -16.45 -12.50 6.79
CA ALA A 258 -17.56 -13.26 6.20
C ALA A 258 -18.69 -13.55 7.21
N GLY A 259 -18.41 -13.52 8.52
CA GLY A 259 -19.39 -13.63 9.59
C GLY A 259 -20.54 -12.61 9.51
N ILE A 260 -20.27 -11.33 9.19
CA ILE A 260 -21.33 -10.32 9.07
C ILE A 260 -22.22 -10.62 7.87
N ALA A 261 -21.62 -10.97 6.74
CA ALA A 261 -22.34 -11.41 5.55
C ALA A 261 -23.21 -12.65 5.82
N LEU A 262 -22.69 -13.63 6.57
CA LEU A 262 -23.43 -14.85 6.94
C LEU A 262 -24.62 -14.55 7.86
N ILE A 263 -24.47 -13.62 8.82
CA ILE A 263 -25.59 -13.18 9.66
C ILE A 263 -26.66 -12.51 8.80
N GLY A 264 -26.26 -11.63 7.86
CA GLY A 264 -27.18 -11.00 6.92
C GLY A 264 -27.96 -12.01 6.07
N VAL A 265 -27.27 -12.97 5.47
CA VAL A 265 -27.88 -14.04 4.66
C VAL A 265 -28.78 -14.94 5.51
N GLY A 266 -28.36 -15.27 6.73
CA GLY A 266 -29.16 -16.06 7.67
C GLY A 266 -30.48 -15.38 8.04
N LEU A 267 -30.45 -14.07 8.29
CA LEU A 267 -31.64 -13.28 8.59
C LEU A 267 -32.58 -13.17 7.38
N LEU A 268 -32.04 -12.99 6.17
CA LEU A 268 -32.82 -13.03 4.92
C LEU A 268 -33.50 -14.39 4.71
N GLY A 269 -32.75 -15.48 4.93
CA GLY A 269 -33.26 -16.85 4.83
C GLY A 269 -34.43 -17.10 5.80
N LEU A 270 -34.30 -16.65 7.06
CA LEU A 270 -35.37 -16.73 8.06
C LEU A 270 -36.61 -15.91 7.65
N GLY A 271 -36.41 -14.73 7.07
CA GLY A 271 -37.50 -13.90 6.55
C GLY A 271 -38.30 -14.59 5.44
N VAL A 272 -37.61 -15.21 4.46
CA VAL A 272 -38.24 -15.95 3.36
C VAL A 272 -38.96 -17.19 3.87
N ALA A 273 -38.35 -17.95 4.78
CA ALA A 273 -38.97 -19.14 5.38
C ALA A 273 -40.26 -18.79 6.14
N ARG A 274 -40.29 -17.65 6.84
CA ARG A 274 -41.48 -17.16 7.54
C ARG A 274 -42.61 -16.79 6.57
N ARG A 275 -42.30 -16.13 5.44
CA ARG A 275 -43.31 -15.81 4.40
C ARG A 275 -43.91 -17.08 3.79
N ARG A 276 -43.08 -18.09 3.48
CA ARG A 276 -43.58 -19.38 2.96
C ARG A 276 -44.54 -20.07 3.94
N LYS A 277 -44.22 -20.05 5.24
CA LYS A 277 -45.12 -20.62 6.27
C LYS A 277 -46.45 -19.88 6.40
N GLN A 278 -46.50 -18.58 6.11
CA GLN A 278 -47.75 -17.81 6.13
C GLN A 278 -48.63 -18.12 4.90
N LEU A 279 -48.02 -18.23 3.72
CA LEU A 279 -48.74 -18.59 2.50
C LEU A 279 -49.33 -20.00 2.54
N LEU A 280 -48.66 -20.97 3.15
CA LEU A 280 -49.19 -22.34 3.31
C LEU A 280 -50.35 -22.46 4.32
N LYS A 281 -50.64 -21.40 5.09
CA LYS A 281 -51.75 -21.38 6.05
C LYS A 281 -52.97 -20.62 5.52
N ALA A 282 -52.85 -19.94 4.38
CA ALA A 282 -53.94 -19.29 3.67
C ALA A 282 -54.52 -20.25 2.62
#